data_AF-A0A933ASU7-F1
#
_entry.id   AF-A0A933ASU7-F1
#
_cell.length_a   1.000
_cell.length_b   1.000
_cell.length_c   1.000
_cell.angle_alpha   90.00
_cell.angle_beta   90.00
_cell.angle_gamma   90.00
#
_symmetry.space_group_name_H-M   'P 1'
#
loop_
_entity.id
_entity.type
_entity.pdbx_description
1 polymer ?
#
loop_
_entity_poly.entity_id
_entity_poly.type
_entity_poly.pdbx_seq_one_letter_code
_entity_poly.pdbx_strand_id
1 'polypeptide(L)' 'MILGHVIEWFKTMTTNAYIRGVKQDGWTPFSGRLWQRNYYERVIRNEDELNHIREYIAYNPLNWATDRENPEASPQP' A
#
# COMPACT_ATOMS: atom_id res chain seq x y z
N MET A 1 21.26 -2.07 -7.57
CA MET A 1 19.78 -1.97 -7.71
C MET A 1 19.30 -1.03 -6.62
N ILE A 2 18.59 0.05 -6.97
CA ILE A 2 18.13 1.06 -6.01
C ILE A 2 16.68 0.70 -5.60
N LEU A 3 16.29 0.97 -4.36
CA LEU A 3 14.95 0.68 -3.82
C LEU A 3 13.83 1.16 -4.75
N GLY A 4 13.98 2.37 -5.32
CA GLY A 4 13.03 2.92 -6.27
C GLY A 4 12.76 2.02 -7.49
N HIS A 5 13.78 1.41 -8.09
CA HIS A 5 13.60 0.50 -9.22
C HIS A 5 12.90 -0.81 -8.83
N VAL A 6 13.13 -1.30 -7.60
CA VAL A 6 12.44 -2.49 -7.09
C VAL A 6 10.95 -2.20 -6.94
N ILE A 7 10.60 -1.04 -6.36
CA ILE A 7 9.20 -0.64 -6.17
C ILE A 7 8.53 -0.34 -7.50
N GLU A 8 9.23 0.29 -8.45
CA GLU A 8 8.72 0.52 -9.80
C GLU A 8 8.39 -0.81 -10.50
N TRP A 9 9.32 -1.75 -10.48
CA TRP A 9 9.11 -3.07 -11.06
C TRP A 9 7.94 -3.80 -10.38
N PHE A 10 7.88 -3.77 -9.05
CA PHE A 10 6.80 -4.41 -8.29
C PHE A 10 5.44 -3.84 -8.64
N LYS A 11 5.29 -2.50 -8.65
CA LYS A 11 4.03 -1.83 -9.01
C LYS A 11 3.63 -2.15 -10.46
N THR A 12 4.59 -2.21 -11.37
CA THR A 12 4.37 -2.56 -12.78
C THR A 12 3.87 -3.99 -12.93
N MET A 13 4.57 -4.95 -12.32
CA MET A 13 4.26 -6.37 -12.46
C MET A 13 2.91 -6.73 -11.84
N THR A 14 2.62 -6.20 -10.66
CA THR A 14 1.33 -6.41 -9.98
C THR A 14 0.18 -5.76 -10.73
N THR A 15 0.36 -4.57 -11.30
CA THR A 15 -0.66 -3.95 -12.17
C THR A 15 -0.96 -4.82 -13.39
N ASN A 16 0.07 -5.34 -14.06
CA ASN A 16 -0.10 -6.21 -15.21
C ASN A 16 -0.75 -7.56 -14.84
N ALA A 17 -0.44 -8.11 -13.68
CA ALA A 17 -1.11 -9.30 -13.16
C ALA A 17 -2.59 -9.02 -12.87
N TYR A 18 -2.92 -7.89 -12.24
CA TYR A 18 -4.30 -7.51 -11.98
C TYR A 18 -5.11 -7.30 -13.26
N ILE A 19 -4.54 -6.61 -14.26
CA ILE A 19 -5.18 -6.43 -15.57
C ILE A 19 -5.45 -7.78 -16.25
N ARG A 20 -4.56 -8.76 -16.09
CA ARG A 20 -4.79 -10.12 -16.59
C ARG A 20 -5.97 -10.78 -15.87
N GLY A 21 -6.02 -10.71 -14.54
CA GLY A 21 -7.14 -11.22 -13.75
C GLY A 21 -8.49 -10.59 -14.13
N VAL A 22 -8.51 -9.28 -14.42
CA VAL A 22 -9.72 -8.61 -14.94
C VAL A 22 -10.16 -9.18 -16.29
N LYS A 23 -9.20 -9.47 -17.19
CA LYS A 23 -9.49 -9.96 -18.55
C LYS A 23 -9.84 -11.45 -18.60
N GLN A 24 -9.28 -12.26 -17.71
CA GLN A 24 -9.29 -13.72 -17.81
C GLN A 24 -10.11 -14.38 -16.70
N ASP A 25 -10.07 -13.81 -15.49
CA ASP A 25 -10.59 -14.43 -14.27
C ASP A 25 -11.83 -13.69 -13.70
N GLY A 26 -12.32 -12.66 -14.42
CA GLY A 26 -13.53 -11.92 -14.05
C GLY A 26 -13.36 -10.99 -12.84
N TRP A 27 -12.12 -10.56 -12.52
CA TRP A 27 -11.91 -9.59 -11.43
C TRP A 27 -12.56 -8.24 -11.75
N THR A 28 -12.99 -7.54 -10.70
CA THR A 28 -13.59 -6.20 -10.83
C THR A 28 -12.58 -5.24 -11.48
N PRO A 29 -12.94 -4.56 -12.58
CA PRO A 29 -12.09 -3.55 -13.19
C PRO A 29 -11.86 -2.37 -12.22
N PHE A 30 -10.65 -1.80 -12.24
CA PHE A 30 -10.36 -0.52 -11.58
C PHE A 30 -10.36 0.62 -12.59
N SER A 31 -10.76 1.82 -12.17
CA SER A 31 -10.66 3.04 -12.96
C SER A 31 -9.41 3.84 -12.56
N GLY A 32 -8.72 4.42 -13.53
CA GLY A 32 -7.55 5.26 -13.27
C GLY A 32 -6.30 4.45 -12.90
N ARG A 33 -5.79 4.62 -11.67
CA ARG A 33 -4.50 4.07 -11.22
C ARG A 33 -4.69 3.09 -10.07
N LEU A 34 -4.13 1.89 -10.21
CA LEU A 34 -4.16 0.87 -9.16
C LEU A 34 -3.33 1.25 -7.93
N TRP A 35 -2.19 1.92 -8.14
CA TRP A 35 -1.28 2.31 -7.08
C TRP A 35 -1.28 3.82 -6.86
N GLN A 36 -1.21 4.25 -5.59
CA GLN A 36 -0.88 5.63 -5.23
C GLN A 36 0.51 6.03 -5.75
N ARG A 37 0.69 7.34 -6.01
CA ARG A 37 1.97 7.91 -6.44
C ARG A 37 2.98 7.83 -5.30
N ASN A 38 4.25 7.56 -5.63
CA ASN A 38 5.36 7.40 -4.69
C ASN A 38 5.15 6.23 -3.72
N TYR A 39 6.09 6.07 -2.79
CA TYR A 39 6.03 5.06 -1.75
C TYR A 39 6.68 5.63 -0.48
N TYR A 40 6.27 5.14 0.68
CA TYR A 40 6.90 5.48 1.95
C TYR A 40 8.17 4.65 2.11
N GLU A 41 9.29 5.30 2.40
CA GLU A 41 10.54 4.63 2.73
C GLU A 41 11.11 5.18 4.03
N ARG A 42 11.59 4.28 4.89
CA ARG A 42 12.27 4.62 6.15
C ARG A 42 13.28 3.53 6.49
N VAL A 43 14.51 3.94 6.76
CA VAL A 43 15.56 3.03 7.22
C VAL A 43 15.39 2.80 8.72
N ILE A 44 15.20 1.55 9.12
CA ILE A 44 15.11 1.12 10.51
C ILE A 44 16.52 1.01 11.09
N ARG A 45 16.79 1.73 12.18
CA ARG A 45 18.16 1.89 12.73
C ARG A 45 18.38 1.17 14.06
N ASN A 46 17.32 0.72 14.72
CA ASN A 46 17.39 0.00 15.98
C ASN A 46 16.18 -0.94 16.18
N GLU A 47 16.25 -1.74 17.24
CA GLU A 47 15.25 -2.75 17.57
C GLU A 47 13.92 -2.15 18.05
N ASP A 48 13.96 -1.06 18.82
CA ASP A 48 12.74 -0.38 19.30
C ASP A 48 11.90 0.13 18.13
N GLU A 49 12.53 0.75 17.13
CA GLU A 49 11.89 1.20 15.90
C GLU A 49 11.30 0.03 15.09
N LEU A 50 12.03 -1.08 15.01
CA LEU A 50 11.55 -2.29 14.36
C LEU A 50 10.28 -2.84 15.03
N ASN A 51 10.27 -2.87 16.37
CA ASN A 51 9.14 -3.36 17.14
C ASN A 51 7.91 -2.47 16.96
N HIS A 52 8.08 -1.14 17.03
CA HIS A 52 6.98 -0.20 16.76
C HIS A 52 6.42 -0.34 15.34
N ILE A 53 7.26 -0.53 14.32
CA ILE A 53 6.79 -0.70 12.93
C ILE A 53 6.01 -2.02 12.79
N ARG A 54 6.46 -3.10 13.44
CA ARG A 54 5.75 -4.38 13.44
C ARG A 54 4.38 -4.27 14.10
N GLU A 55 4.31 -3.61 15.25
CA GLU A 55 3.05 -3.32 15.94
C GLU A 55 2.14 -2.48 15.04
N TYR A 56 2.65 -1.42 14.44
CA TYR A 56 1.89 -0.61 13.49
C TYR A 56 1.30 -1.46 12.36
N ILE A 57 2.10 -2.29 11.69
CA ILE A 57 1.62 -3.16 10.60
C ILE A 57 0.52 -4.12 11.10
N ALA A 58 0.67 -4.69 12.30
CA ALA A 58 -0.29 -5.63 12.86
C ALA A 58 -1.61 -4.95 13.25
N TYR A 59 -1.55 -3.75 13.82
CA TYR A 59 -2.72 -3.05 14.35
C TYR A 59 -3.38 -2.08 13.35
N ASN A 60 -2.69 -1.67 12.27
CA ASN A 60 -3.23 -0.74 11.27
C ASN A 60 -4.60 -1.17 10.71
N PRO A 61 -4.87 -2.46 10.37
CA PRO A 61 -6.19 -2.88 9.92
C PRO A 61 -7.32 -2.58 10.92
N LEU A 62 -7.02 -2.68 12.22
CA LEU A 62 -7.99 -2.38 13.29
C LEU A 62 -8.20 -0.87 13.46
N ASN A 63 -7.15 -0.08 13.20
CA ASN A 63 -7.18 1.37 13.36
C ASN A 63 -7.66 2.13 12.10
N TRP A 64 -7.79 1.43 10.96
CA TRP A 64 -8.09 2.03 9.66
C TRP A 64 -9.37 2.88 9.65
N ALA A 65 -10.41 2.45 10.36
CA ALA A 65 -11.69 3.18 10.42
C ALA A 65 -11.56 4.61 10.95
N THR A 66 -10.55 4.86 11.78
CA THR A 66 -10.25 6.18 12.39
C THR A 66 -9.00 6.84 11.81
N ASP A 67 -8.36 6.20 10.83
CA ASP A 67 -7.13 6.72 10.23
C ASP A 67 -7.43 7.94 9.35
N ARG A 68 -6.57 8.96 9.42
CA ARG A 68 -6.74 10.20 8.66
C ARG A 68 -6.65 9.98 7.15
N GLU A 69 -5.90 8.97 6.72
CA GLU A 69 -5.72 8.65 5.30
C GLU A 69 -6.84 7.75 4.77
N ASN A 70 -7.81 7.36 5.61
CA ASN A 70 -9.00 6.65 5.17
C ASN A 70 -9.98 7.61 4.49
N PRO A 71 -10.26 7.46 3.17
CA PRO A 71 -11.19 8.34 2.45
C PRO A 71 -12.63 8.27 2.97
N GLU A 72 -12.97 7.17 3.65
CA GLU A 72 -14.30 6.95 4.25
C GLU A 72 -14.37 7.45 5.69
N ALA A 73 -13.23 7.82 6.31
CA ALA A 73 -13.26 8.45 7.62
C ALA A 73 -13.91 9.82 7.47
N SER A 74 -14.98 10.04 8.23
CA SER A 74 -15.66 11.34 8.25
C SER A 74 -14.65 12.43 8.63
N PRO A 75 -14.57 13.56 7.89
CA PRO A 75 -13.70 14.65 8.28
C PRO A 75 -14.06 15.08 9.70
N GLN A 76 -13.08 15.15 10.59
CA GLN A 76 -13.29 15.79 11.89
C GLN A 76 -13.72 17.25 11.63
N PRO A 77 -14.76 17.75 12.32
CA PRO A 77 -15.19 19.14 12.19
C PRO A 77 -14.09 20.13 12.61
#